data_AF-A0A8X6G3M7-F1
#
_entry.id   AF-A0A8X6G3M7-F1
#
_cell.length_a   1.000
_cell.length_b   1.000
_cell.length_c   1.000
_cell.angle_alpha   90.00
_cell.angle_beta   90.00
_cell.angle_gamma   90.00
#
_symmetry.space_group_name_H-M   'P 1'
#
loop_
_entity.id
_entity.type
_entity.pdbx_description
1 polymer ?
#
loop_
_entity_poly.entity_id
_entity_poly.type
_entity_poly.pdbx_seq_one_letter_code
_entity_poly.pdbx_strand_id
1 'polypeptide(L)'
;MVESSDSDLDELDWSLKKRKHLNTNHHATEKERNMGKNVNDISISVAEKNKKFEELKKKSEQIRTISAHRQIITEKRRAKRLIKKALRDPFVKELVLKEQNNSVSEESPEKKEEKEWKGIKPYLTINSHLQGPVSHGEWGPKNEVESIIDDAIAKGDFEKAELISDTLANRDFAGKICKAYAAKRQHENNKEQEAIAKAQRMKKIRWTFDAKARWELKGHM
;
A
#
# COMPACT_ATOMS: atom_id res chain seq x y z
N MET A 1 -38.07 -27.81 9.65
CA MET A 1 -37.27 -28.90 9.06
C MET A 1 -37.37 -28.77 7.56
N VAL A 2 -36.28 -28.38 6.89
CA VAL A 2 -36.19 -28.39 5.43
C VAL A 2 -34.92 -29.16 5.12
N GLU A 3 -35.12 -30.38 4.66
CA GLU A 3 -34.08 -31.25 4.10
C GLU A 3 -33.71 -30.72 2.72
N SER A 4 -32.41 -30.62 2.44
CA SER A 4 -31.89 -30.49 1.07
C SER A 4 -30.75 -31.48 0.94
N SER A 5 -31.02 -32.50 0.13
CA SER A 5 -30.09 -33.52 -0.34
C SER A 5 -28.87 -32.88 -1.00
N ASP A 6 -27.70 -33.31 -0.55
CA ASP A 6 -26.40 -33.07 -1.16
C ASP A 6 -25.94 -34.41 -1.74
N SER A 7 -25.91 -34.53 -3.06
CA SER A 7 -25.44 -35.74 -3.76
C SER A 7 -24.43 -35.35 -4.83
N ASP A 8 -23.18 -35.18 -4.40
CA ASP A 8 -21.99 -35.10 -5.25
C ASP A 8 -21.30 -36.48 -5.25
N LEU A 9 -21.55 -37.26 -6.30
CA LEU A 9 -20.77 -38.47 -6.62
C LEU A 9 -20.38 -38.40 -8.09
N ASP A 10 -19.19 -37.84 -8.36
CA ASP A 10 -18.46 -38.11 -9.60
C ASP A 10 -17.29 -39.05 -9.27
N GLU A 11 -17.57 -40.35 -9.37
CA GLU A 11 -16.59 -41.42 -9.46
C GLU A 11 -15.88 -41.34 -10.83
N LEU A 12 -14.62 -40.90 -10.84
CA LEU A 12 -13.73 -41.06 -11.99
C LEU A 12 -12.95 -42.37 -11.86
N ASP A 13 -13.48 -43.39 -12.53
CA ASP A 13 -12.93 -44.73 -12.71
C ASP A 13 -11.54 -44.69 -13.38
N TRP A 14 -10.51 -45.13 -12.65
CA TRP A 14 -9.11 -45.23 -13.11
C TRP A 14 -8.70 -46.68 -13.38
N SER A 15 -9.58 -47.47 -14.00
CA SER A 15 -9.23 -48.85 -14.38
C SER A 15 -8.93 -49.02 -15.87
N LEU A 16 -7.84 -49.74 -16.14
CA LEU A 16 -7.51 -50.48 -17.37
C LEU A 16 -6.92 -49.72 -18.58
N LYS A 17 -5.59 -49.51 -18.57
CA LYS A 17 -4.77 -49.71 -19.79
C LYS A 17 -3.59 -50.63 -19.52
N LYS A 18 -3.76 -51.89 -19.93
CA LYS A 18 -2.73 -52.94 -19.97
C LYS A 18 -1.51 -52.43 -20.75
N ARG A 19 -0.33 -52.45 -20.14
CA ARG A 19 0.96 -52.22 -20.80
C ARG A 19 1.20 -53.36 -21.80
N LYS A 20 1.23 -53.04 -23.10
CA LYS A 20 1.71 -53.95 -24.15
C LYS A 20 3.23 -54.06 -24.03
N HIS A 21 3.70 -55.26 -23.78
CA HIS A 21 5.11 -55.67 -23.84
C HIS A 21 5.53 -55.69 -25.32
N LEU A 22 6.52 -54.88 -25.69
CA LEU A 22 7.11 -54.93 -27.03
C LEU A 22 8.04 -56.13 -27.13
N ASN A 23 7.76 -56.96 -28.13
CA ASN A 23 8.57 -58.07 -28.57
C ASN A 23 9.82 -57.53 -29.26
N THR A 24 11.00 -58.03 -28.91
CA THR A 24 12.27 -57.71 -29.57
C THR A 24 12.77 -58.98 -30.27
N ASN A 25 13.00 -58.91 -31.58
CA ASN A 25 14.03 -59.67 -32.28
C ASN A 25 14.18 -59.26 -33.76
N HIS A 26 15.41 -59.49 -34.26
CA HIS A 26 15.97 -59.29 -35.61
C HIS A 26 16.45 -57.84 -35.90
N HIS A 27 17.63 -57.57 -36.50
CA HIS A 27 18.60 -58.38 -37.23
C HIS A 27 19.99 -57.72 -37.18
N ALA A 28 21.02 -58.54 -37.37
CA ALA A 28 22.44 -58.20 -37.37
C ALA A 28 22.92 -57.33 -38.56
N THR A 29 24.00 -56.58 -38.27
CA THR A 29 25.16 -56.20 -39.10
C THR A 29 24.92 -55.57 -40.48
N GLU A 30 25.30 -54.29 -40.61
CA GLU A 30 26.12 -53.83 -41.74
C GLU A 30 26.74 -52.43 -41.47
N LYS A 31 28.02 -52.29 -41.85
CA LYS A 31 28.71 -51.04 -42.24
C LYS A 31 29.38 -50.19 -41.16
N GLU A 32 30.51 -50.71 -40.69
CA GLU A 32 31.70 -49.92 -40.36
C GLU A 32 32.30 -49.25 -41.62
N ARG A 33 31.66 -48.22 -42.18
CA ARG A 33 32.31 -47.31 -43.16
C ARG A 33 31.91 -45.84 -43.02
N ASN A 34 31.19 -45.46 -41.96
CA ASN A 34 30.64 -44.10 -41.81
C ASN A 34 30.93 -43.43 -40.46
N MET A 35 32.05 -43.77 -39.83
CA MET A 35 32.35 -43.37 -38.44
C MET A 35 32.77 -41.91 -38.26
N GLY A 36 33.17 -41.19 -39.32
CA GLY A 36 33.63 -39.80 -39.22
C GLY A 36 32.56 -38.72 -39.35
N LYS A 37 31.45 -39.00 -40.06
CA LYS A 37 30.35 -38.04 -40.30
C LYS A 37 29.17 -38.25 -39.33
N ASN A 38 28.98 -39.48 -38.86
CA ASN A 38 27.87 -39.88 -37.99
C ASN A 38 28.02 -39.36 -36.54
N VAL A 39 29.25 -39.17 -36.04
CA VAL A 39 29.49 -38.69 -34.66
C VAL A 39 29.02 -37.24 -34.48
N ASN A 40 29.14 -36.40 -35.51
CA ASN A 40 28.64 -35.03 -35.48
C ASN A 40 27.11 -34.96 -35.56
N ASP A 41 26.45 -35.78 -36.40
CA ASP A 41 24.98 -35.80 -36.46
C ASP A 41 24.36 -36.40 -35.19
N ILE A 42 25.01 -37.42 -34.59
CA ILE A 42 24.63 -37.97 -33.29
C ILE A 42 24.83 -36.94 -32.17
N SER A 43 25.94 -36.20 -32.17
CA SER A 43 26.20 -35.19 -31.14
C SER A 43 25.27 -33.98 -31.26
N ILE A 44 24.92 -33.56 -32.48
CA ILE A 44 23.89 -32.54 -32.75
C ILE A 44 22.51 -33.03 -32.29
N SER A 45 22.13 -34.29 -32.59
CA SER A 45 20.88 -34.89 -32.12
C SER A 45 20.81 -35.00 -30.59
N VAL A 46 21.91 -35.37 -29.95
CA VAL A 46 22.01 -35.43 -28.47
C VAL A 46 21.91 -34.03 -27.87
N ALA A 47 22.56 -33.03 -28.47
CA ALA A 47 22.47 -31.64 -28.04
C ALA A 47 21.04 -31.09 -28.17
N GLU A 48 20.33 -31.39 -29.26
CA GLU A 48 18.92 -31.02 -29.44
C GLU A 48 18.00 -31.70 -28.43
N LYS A 49 18.22 -32.99 -28.15
CA LYS A 49 17.49 -33.73 -27.12
C LYS A 49 17.74 -33.14 -25.72
N ASN A 50 18.96 -32.73 -25.43
CA ASN A 50 19.31 -32.07 -24.17
C ASN A 50 18.66 -30.69 -24.04
N LYS A 51 18.66 -29.88 -25.11
CA LYS A 51 17.91 -28.61 -25.15
C LYS A 51 16.42 -28.83 -24.88
N LYS A 52 15.82 -29.83 -25.54
CA LYS A 52 14.42 -30.21 -25.31
C LYS A 52 14.17 -30.69 -23.88
N PHE A 53 15.12 -31.38 -23.27
CA PHE A 53 15.04 -31.81 -21.87
C PHE A 53 15.09 -30.62 -20.91
N GLU A 54 15.96 -29.64 -21.15
CA GLU A 54 16.00 -28.39 -20.37
C GLU A 54 14.71 -27.59 -20.49
N GLU A 55 14.14 -27.49 -21.69
CA GLU A 55 12.84 -26.85 -21.91
C GLU A 55 11.72 -27.55 -21.15
N LEU A 56 11.70 -28.89 -21.14
CA LEU A 56 10.73 -29.68 -20.40
C LEU A 56 10.89 -29.50 -18.89
N LYS A 57 12.12 -29.42 -18.40
CA LYS A 57 12.40 -29.14 -16.99
C LYS A 57 11.86 -27.77 -16.57
N LYS A 58 12.14 -26.72 -17.36
CA LYS A 58 11.59 -25.36 -17.16
C LYS A 58 10.06 -25.35 -17.18
N LYS A 59 9.44 -26.05 -18.14
CA LYS A 59 7.97 -26.19 -18.21
C LYS A 59 7.41 -26.92 -16.98
N SER A 60 8.06 -27.97 -16.48
CA SER A 60 7.61 -28.66 -15.26
C SER A 60 7.70 -27.78 -14.01
N GLU A 61 8.75 -26.96 -13.90
CA GLU A 61 8.94 -26.03 -12.79
C GLU A 61 7.84 -24.96 -12.79
N GLN A 62 7.51 -24.43 -13.97
CA GLN A 62 6.37 -23.51 -14.15
C GLN A 62 5.03 -24.14 -13.78
N ILE A 63 4.79 -25.40 -14.17
CA ILE A 63 3.56 -26.11 -13.78
C ILE A 63 3.50 -26.28 -12.25
N ARG A 64 4.63 -26.58 -11.61
CA ARG A 64 4.73 -26.73 -10.15
C ARG A 64 4.44 -25.42 -9.43
N THR A 65 4.96 -24.28 -9.91
CA THR A 65 4.68 -22.96 -9.30
C THR A 65 3.22 -22.55 -9.46
N ILE A 66 2.63 -22.77 -10.64
CA ILE A 66 1.21 -22.48 -10.90
C ILE A 66 0.32 -23.35 -10.00
N SER A 67 0.64 -24.65 -9.86
CA SER A 67 -0.08 -25.56 -8.97
C SER A 67 -0.01 -25.13 -7.51
N ALA A 68 1.20 -24.81 -7.01
CA ALA A 68 1.39 -24.31 -5.65
C ALA A 68 0.62 -23.00 -5.41
N HIS A 69 0.63 -22.07 -6.39
CA HIS A 69 -0.13 -20.84 -6.29
C HIS A 69 -1.64 -21.09 -6.21
N ARG A 70 -2.16 -22.03 -7.00
CA ARG A 70 -3.57 -22.46 -6.93
C ARG A 70 -3.90 -23.06 -5.56
N GLN A 71 -3.03 -23.91 -5.01
CA GLN A 71 -3.20 -24.47 -3.67
C GLN A 71 -3.29 -23.38 -2.59
N ILE A 72 -2.35 -22.44 -2.58
CA ILE A 72 -2.36 -21.30 -1.64
C ILE A 72 -3.67 -20.50 -1.75
N ILE A 73 -4.17 -20.25 -2.97
CA ILE A 73 -5.46 -19.56 -3.16
C ILE A 73 -6.61 -20.37 -2.55
N THR A 74 -6.64 -21.68 -2.77
CA THR A 74 -7.69 -22.55 -2.21
C THR A 74 -7.65 -22.61 -0.69
N GLU A 75 -6.46 -22.68 -0.09
CA GLU A 75 -6.27 -22.65 1.36
C GLU A 75 -6.71 -21.31 1.95
N LYS A 76 -6.35 -20.19 1.33
CA LYS A 76 -6.85 -18.86 1.73
C LYS A 76 -8.38 -18.79 1.70
N ARG A 77 -9.02 -19.39 0.69
CA ARG A 77 -10.48 -19.45 0.60
C ARG A 77 -11.08 -20.33 1.71
N ARG A 78 -10.46 -21.49 2.01
CA ARG A 78 -10.87 -22.37 3.11
C ARG A 78 -10.75 -21.66 4.47
N ALA A 79 -9.61 -21.03 4.74
CA ALA A 79 -9.37 -20.26 5.97
C ALA A 79 -10.42 -19.15 6.17
N LYS A 80 -10.73 -18.39 5.11
CA LYS A 80 -11.81 -17.36 5.18
C LYS A 80 -13.17 -17.95 5.51
N ARG A 81 -13.51 -19.13 4.99
CA ARG A 81 -14.77 -19.82 5.33
C ARG A 81 -14.79 -20.27 6.78
N LEU A 82 -13.67 -20.79 7.30
CA LEU A 82 -13.53 -21.18 8.70
C LEU A 82 -13.65 -19.98 9.64
N ILE A 83 -12.99 -18.85 9.33
CA ILE A 83 -13.11 -17.60 10.09
C ILE A 83 -14.57 -17.11 10.10
N LYS A 84 -15.24 -17.12 8.95
CA LYS A 84 -16.67 -16.74 8.88
C LYS A 84 -17.57 -17.66 9.69
N LYS A 85 -17.27 -18.97 9.75
CA LYS A 85 -17.99 -19.93 10.60
C LYS A 85 -17.74 -19.64 12.08
N ALA A 86 -16.49 -19.43 12.49
CA ALA A 86 -16.12 -19.12 13.86
C ALA A 86 -16.75 -17.80 14.36
N LEU A 87 -16.79 -16.76 13.51
CA LEU A 87 -17.43 -15.47 13.83
C LEU A 87 -18.97 -15.53 13.86
N ARG A 88 -19.59 -16.66 13.50
CA ARG A 88 -21.03 -16.87 13.63
C ARG A 88 -21.43 -17.13 15.08
N ASP A 89 -20.52 -17.67 15.88
CA ASP A 89 -20.74 -17.87 17.30
C ASP A 89 -20.66 -16.52 18.04
N PRO A 90 -21.69 -16.15 18.80
CA PRO A 90 -21.75 -14.84 19.46
C PRO A 90 -20.63 -14.66 20.48
N PHE A 91 -20.22 -15.74 21.17
CA PHE A 91 -19.12 -15.73 22.14
C PHE A 91 -17.77 -15.37 21.50
N VAL A 92 -17.43 -16.02 20.37
CA VAL A 92 -16.17 -15.75 19.65
C VAL A 92 -16.17 -14.35 19.07
N LYS A 93 -17.33 -13.90 18.54
CA LYS A 93 -17.49 -12.53 18.04
C LYS A 93 -17.26 -11.49 19.14
N GLU A 94 -17.78 -11.72 20.34
CA GLU A 94 -17.61 -10.82 21.47
C GLU A 94 -16.15 -10.76 21.95
N LEU A 95 -15.45 -11.90 22.00
CA LEU A 95 -14.02 -11.95 22.33
C LEU A 95 -13.17 -11.15 21.34
N VAL A 96 -13.39 -11.33 20.04
CA VAL A 96 -12.67 -10.59 18.99
C VAL A 96 -12.93 -9.07 19.08
N LEU A 97 -14.15 -8.67 19.41
CA LEU A 97 -14.48 -7.25 19.61
C LEU A 97 -13.82 -6.69 20.87
N LYS A 98 -13.75 -7.45 21.97
CA LYS A 98 -13.04 -7.05 23.19
C LYS A 98 -11.54 -6.87 22.95
N GLU A 99 -10.91 -7.78 22.21
CA GLU A 99 -9.49 -7.66 21.85
C GLU A 99 -9.22 -6.45 20.95
N GLN A 100 -10.09 -6.20 19.96
CA GLN A 100 -10.00 -5.01 19.11
C GLN A 100 -10.15 -3.72 19.90
N ASN A 101 -11.08 -3.67 20.86
CA ASN A 101 -11.29 -2.51 21.71
C ASN A 101 -10.15 -2.30 22.72
N ASN A 102 -9.59 -3.37 23.30
CA ASN A 102 -8.41 -3.27 24.17
C ASN A 102 -7.16 -2.80 23.42
N SER A 103 -6.97 -3.24 22.17
CA SER A 103 -5.85 -2.77 21.33
C SER A 103 -5.93 -1.27 20.98
N VAL A 104 -7.13 -0.67 21.03
CA VAL A 104 -7.36 0.77 20.80
C VAL A 104 -7.36 1.57 22.10
N SER A 105 -7.71 0.94 23.24
CA SER A 105 -7.83 1.61 24.53
C SER A 105 -6.51 1.68 25.33
N GLU A 106 -5.56 0.77 25.08
CA GLU A 106 -4.25 0.73 25.77
C GLU A 106 -3.12 1.47 25.01
N GLU A 107 -3.44 2.62 24.44
CA GLU A 107 -2.38 3.55 24.03
C GLU A 107 -2.00 4.43 25.23
N SER A 108 -0.81 4.18 25.79
CA SER A 108 -0.15 5.05 26.77
C SER A 108 -0.37 6.53 26.42
N PRO A 109 -0.63 7.43 27.40
CA PRO A 109 -0.82 8.85 27.16
C PRO A 109 0.30 9.45 26.28
N GLU A 110 1.54 8.99 26.46
CA GLU A 110 2.70 9.38 25.66
C GLU A 110 2.53 9.07 24.17
N LYS A 111 1.93 7.93 23.82
CA LYS A 111 1.69 7.54 22.42
C LYS A 111 0.63 8.41 21.76
N LYS A 112 -0.36 8.87 22.53
CA LYS A 112 -1.43 9.78 22.05
C LYS A 112 -0.85 11.16 21.78
N GLU A 113 -0.09 11.68 22.74
CA GLU A 113 0.64 12.95 22.58
C GLU A 113 1.57 12.90 21.37
N GLU A 114 2.38 11.84 21.23
CA GLU A 114 3.25 11.69 20.07
C GLU A 114 2.50 11.70 18.73
N LYS A 115 1.32 11.09 18.66
CA LYS A 115 0.50 11.08 17.44
C LYS A 115 -0.06 12.48 17.15
N GLU A 116 -0.50 13.19 18.17
CA GLU A 116 -0.97 14.57 18.05
C GLU A 116 0.17 15.47 17.56
N TRP A 117 1.34 15.40 18.19
CA TRP A 117 2.55 16.13 17.80
C TRP A 117 2.99 15.79 16.38
N LYS A 118 3.01 14.51 15.99
CA LYS A 118 3.32 14.07 14.61
C LYS A 118 2.38 14.71 13.59
N GLY A 119 1.10 14.90 13.94
CA GLY A 119 0.11 15.54 13.09
C GLY A 119 0.30 17.07 12.93
N ILE A 120 0.84 17.75 13.94
CA ILE A 120 0.97 19.22 13.96
C ILE A 120 2.34 19.69 13.46
N LYS A 121 3.40 18.91 13.71
CA LYS A 121 4.78 19.19 13.29
C LYS A 121 4.92 19.74 11.86
N PRO A 122 4.25 19.20 10.81
CA PRO A 122 4.37 19.76 9.47
C PRO A 122 3.82 21.19 9.35
N TYR A 123 2.84 21.59 10.18
CA TYR A 123 2.19 22.90 10.13
C TYR A 123 2.93 24.01 10.85
N LEU A 124 3.94 23.69 11.67
CA LEU A 124 4.74 24.71 12.40
C LEU A 124 5.53 25.63 11.45
N THR A 125 5.99 25.11 10.31
CA THR A 125 6.94 25.82 9.44
C THR A 125 6.33 26.26 8.11
N ILE A 126 5.07 25.91 7.83
CA ILE A 126 4.45 26.13 6.50
C ILE A 126 4.50 27.60 6.10
N ASN A 127 4.19 28.52 7.00
CA ASN A 127 4.13 29.95 6.68
C ASN A 127 5.43 30.72 6.95
N SER A 128 6.51 30.02 7.29
CA SER A 128 7.81 30.68 7.57
C SER A 128 8.35 31.46 6.39
N HIS A 129 8.16 30.96 5.16
CA HIS A 129 8.61 31.60 3.93
C HIS A 129 7.77 32.82 3.51
N LEU A 130 6.58 33.01 4.09
CA LEU A 130 5.74 34.19 3.85
C LEU A 130 6.10 35.36 4.75
N GLN A 131 6.78 35.07 5.87
CA GLN A 131 7.48 36.08 6.63
C GLN A 131 8.69 36.43 5.78
N GLY A 132 8.61 37.54 5.04
CA GLY A 132 9.70 38.01 4.18
C GLY A 132 11.01 38.20 4.94
N PRO A 133 12.08 38.73 4.30
CA PRO A 133 13.29 39.08 5.03
C PRO A 133 12.92 39.91 6.26
N VAL A 134 13.39 39.48 7.44
CA VAL A 134 13.14 40.18 8.70
C VAL A 134 13.49 41.64 8.47
N SER A 135 12.49 42.52 8.64
CA SER A 135 12.69 43.95 8.42
C SER A 135 13.82 44.42 9.33
N HIS A 136 14.95 44.80 8.75
CA HIS A 136 16.06 45.43 9.46
C HIS A 136 15.83 46.93 9.68
N GLY A 137 14.61 47.43 9.42
CA GLY A 137 14.24 48.82 9.69
C GLY A 137 14.50 49.21 11.14
N GLU A 138 14.60 50.53 11.39
CA GLU A 138 14.86 51.10 12.73
C GLU A 138 14.02 50.37 13.77
N TRP A 139 14.72 49.75 14.73
CA TRP A 139 14.09 48.96 15.76
C TRP A 139 13.17 49.93 16.50
N GLY A 140 11.89 49.55 16.66
CA GLY A 140 10.93 50.37 17.39
C GLY A 140 11.44 50.71 18.79
N PRO A 141 10.76 51.63 19.51
CA PRO A 141 11.12 51.90 20.89
C PRO A 141 11.20 50.58 21.67
N LYS A 142 12.26 50.42 22.47
CA LYS A 142 12.52 49.20 23.24
C LYS A 142 11.27 48.79 24.01
N ASN A 143 10.97 47.50 23.97
CA ASN A 143 9.85 46.96 24.72
C ASN A 143 10.18 46.96 26.23
N GLU A 144 9.17 47.01 27.09
CA GLU A 144 9.36 47.00 28.54
C GLU A 144 10.14 45.75 28.99
N VAL A 145 9.85 44.60 28.39
CA VAL A 145 10.56 43.34 28.66
C VAL A 145 12.04 43.42 28.28
N GLU A 146 12.36 44.09 27.16
CA GLU A 146 13.76 44.29 26.72
C GLU A 146 14.49 45.21 27.69
N SER A 147 13.84 46.27 28.17
CA SER A 147 14.41 47.15 29.21
C SER A 147 14.68 46.39 30.51
N ILE A 148 13.79 45.48 30.91
CA ILE A 148 13.98 44.67 32.13
C ILE A 148 15.15 43.69 31.97
N ILE A 149 15.33 43.11 30.77
CA ILE A 149 16.47 42.25 30.46
C ILE A 149 17.77 43.07 30.52
N ASP A 150 17.81 44.23 29.87
CA ASP A 150 18.97 45.14 29.89
C ASP A 150 19.31 45.58 31.32
N ASP A 151 18.31 45.91 32.14
CA ASP A 151 18.49 46.28 33.54
C ASP A 151 19.07 45.13 34.38
N ALA A 152 18.64 43.89 34.13
CA ALA A 152 19.15 42.71 34.83
C ALA A 152 20.62 42.45 34.45
N ILE A 153 20.95 42.59 33.16
CA ILE A 153 22.33 42.45 32.66
C ILE A 153 23.22 43.55 33.24
N ALA A 154 22.75 44.81 33.28
CA ALA A 154 23.49 45.93 33.84
C ALA A 154 23.77 45.76 35.34
N LYS A 155 22.87 45.08 36.08
CA LYS A 155 23.04 44.74 37.49
C LYS A 155 23.91 43.50 37.73
N GLY A 156 24.18 42.71 36.69
CA GLY A 156 24.92 41.45 36.78
C GLY A 156 24.07 40.23 37.17
N ASP A 157 22.75 40.36 37.19
CA ASP A 157 21.80 39.29 37.55
C ASP A 157 21.47 38.43 36.31
N PHE A 158 22.41 37.60 35.87
CA PHE A 158 22.25 36.80 34.65
C PHE A 158 21.13 35.75 34.76
N GLU A 159 20.94 35.14 35.93
CA GLU A 159 19.87 34.14 36.16
C GLU A 159 18.48 34.73 35.84
N LYS A 160 18.27 35.99 36.21
CA LYS A 160 17.01 36.68 35.96
C LYS A 160 16.82 36.99 34.48
N ALA A 161 17.89 37.43 33.80
CA ALA A 161 17.84 37.68 32.36
C ALA A 161 17.55 36.39 31.57
N GLU A 162 18.16 35.27 31.94
CA GLU A 162 17.91 33.96 31.35
C GLU A 162 16.46 33.50 31.54
N LEU A 163 15.93 33.60 32.77
CA LEU A 163 14.54 33.23 33.05
C LEU A 163 13.56 34.04 32.18
N ILE A 164 13.79 35.35 32.04
CA ILE A 164 12.93 36.20 31.20
C ILE A 164 13.05 35.78 29.73
N SER A 165 14.27 35.49 29.25
CA SER A 165 14.49 35.00 27.89
C SER A 165 13.77 33.67 27.62
N ASP A 166 13.87 32.70 28.53
CA ASP A 166 13.21 31.39 28.40
C ASP A 166 11.69 31.52 28.40
N THR A 167 11.13 32.38 29.25
CA THR A 167 9.69 32.63 29.26
C THR A 167 9.21 33.26 27.96
N LEU A 168 9.99 34.18 27.38
CA LEU A 168 9.69 34.79 26.09
C LEU A 168 9.73 33.75 24.96
N ALA A 169 10.77 32.91 24.93
CA ALA A 169 10.91 31.83 23.95
C ALA A 169 9.75 30.84 24.03
N ASN A 170 9.33 30.45 25.24
CA ASN A 170 8.19 29.57 25.47
C ASN A 170 6.87 30.19 24.98
N ARG A 171 6.66 31.49 25.23
CA ARG A 171 5.48 32.22 24.75
C ARG A 171 5.42 32.25 23.23
N ASP A 172 6.54 32.55 22.59
CA ASP A 172 6.62 32.62 21.13
C ASP A 172 6.42 31.24 20.50
N PHE A 173 6.95 30.19 21.13
CA PHE A 173 6.72 28.80 20.73
C PHE A 173 5.26 28.39 20.87
N ALA A 174 4.59 28.75 21.99
CA ALA A 174 3.16 28.53 22.16
C ALA A 174 2.34 29.23 21.05
N GLY A 175 2.72 30.45 20.68
CA GLY A 175 2.13 31.15 19.54
C GLY A 175 2.29 30.41 18.21
N LYS A 176 3.45 29.78 17.97
CA LYS A 176 3.68 28.94 16.78
C LYS A 176 2.78 27.68 16.79
N ILE A 177 2.61 27.05 17.94
CA ILE A 177 1.71 25.89 18.10
C ILE A 177 0.26 26.29 17.76
N CYS A 178 -0.25 27.38 18.35
CA CYS A 178 -1.60 27.87 18.07
C CYS A 178 -1.83 28.14 16.57
N LYS A 179 -0.85 28.79 15.92
CA LYS A 179 -0.89 29.04 14.47
C LYS A 179 -0.89 27.72 13.66
N ALA A 180 -0.12 26.73 14.08
CA ALA A 180 -0.06 25.43 13.43
C ALA A 180 -1.40 24.67 13.50
N TYR A 181 -2.08 24.70 14.65
CA TYR A 181 -3.43 24.13 14.77
C TYR A 181 -4.45 24.86 13.90
N ALA A 182 -4.39 26.19 13.83
CA ALA A 182 -5.26 26.97 12.96
C ALA A 182 -5.04 26.61 11.47
N ALA A 183 -3.78 26.49 11.04
CA ALA A 183 -3.42 26.08 9.70
C ALA A 183 -3.89 24.65 9.37
N LYS A 184 -3.75 23.71 10.32
CA LYS A 184 -4.27 22.35 10.18
C LYS A 184 -5.78 22.34 9.94
N ARG A 185 -6.54 23.06 10.76
CA ARG A 185 -8.00 23.17 10.62
C ARG A 185 -8.41 23.76 9.27
N GLN A 186 -7.72 24.80 8.82
CA GLN A 186 -7.97 25.39 7.50
C GLN A 186 -7.68 24.41 6.36
N HIS A 187 -6.59 23.66 6.45
CA HIS A 187 -6.24 22.66 5.45
C HIS A 187 -7.26 21.51 5.37
N GLU A 188 -7.77 21.03 6.52
CA GLU A 188 -8.85 20.04 6.57
C GLU A 188 -10.14 20.58 5.94
N ASN A 189 -10.56 21.80 6.32
CA ASN A 189 -11.73 22.46 5.73
C ASN A 189 -11.59 22.62 4.21
N ASN A 190 -10.41 23.02 3.71
CA ASN A 190 -10.16 23.19 2.28
C ASN A 190 -10.30 21.85 1.54
N LYS A 191 -9.77 20.75 2.10
CA LYS A 191 -9.92 19.41 1.52
C LYS A 191 -11.37 18.96 1.44
N GLU A 192 -12.16 19.23 2.47
CA GLU A 192 -13.59 18.92 2.47
C GLU A 192 -14.34 19.72 1.41
N GLN A 193 -14.08 21.02 1.32
CA GLN A 193 -14.67 21.88 0.29
C GLN A 193 -14.27 21.44 -1.13
N GLU A 194 -13.01 21.08 -1.35
CA GLU A 194 -12.53 20.53 -2.63
C GLU A 194 -13.22 19.20 -2.97
N ALA A 195 -13.42 18.31 -1.99
CA ALA A 195 -14.13 17.05 -2.18
C ALA A 195 -15.61 17.29 -2.56
N ILE A 196 -16.28 18.23 -1.90
CA ILE A 196 -17.65 18.65 -2.22
C ILE A 196 -17.69 19.24 -3.63
N ALA A 197 -16.79 20.17 -3.96
CA ALA A 197 -16.72 20.81 -5.27
C ALA A 197 -16.43 19.79 -6.38
N LYS A 198 -15.54 18.82 -6.13
CA LYS A 198 -15.26 17.72 -7.05
C LYS A 198 -16.49 16.83 -7.23
N ALA A 199 -17.20 16.48 -6.16
CA ALA A 199 -18.44 15.70 -6.26
C ALA A 199 -19.53 16.44 -7.05
N GLN A 200 -19.68 17.76 -6.84
CA GLN A 200 -20.59 18.59 -7.62
C GLN A 200 -20.17 18.69 -9.09
N ARG A 201 -18.88 18.85 -9.38
CA ARG A 201 -18.33 18.89 -10.75
C ARG A 201 -18.54 17.55 -11.47
N MET A 202 -18.36 16.42 -10.79
CA MET A 202 -18.62 15.08 -11.34
C MET A 202 -20.11 14.87 -11.63
N LYS A 203 -21.00 15.30 -10.72
CA LYS A 203 -22.46 15.31 -10.95
C LYS A 203 -22.85 16.22 -12.13
N LYS A 204 -22.09 17.30 -12.37
CA LYS A 204 -22.28 18.26 -13.47
C LYS A 204 -21.52 17.88 -14.75
N ILE A 205 -20.99 16.65 -14.89
CA ILE A 205 -20.53 16.18 -16.21
C ILE A 205 -21.77 15.86 -17.04
N ARG A 206 -22.26 16.88 -17.76
CA ARG A 206 -23.31 16.71 -18.75
C ARG A 206 -22.75 15.87 -19.89
N TRP A 207 -23.05 14.58 -19.88
CA TRP A 207 -23.01 13.69 -21.05
C TRP A 207 -24.00 14.13 -22.15
N THR A 208 -24.31 15.41 -22.27
CA THR A 208 -24.97 15.91 -23.46
C THR A 208 -23.86 16.10 -24.49
N PHE A 209 -23.49 14.99 -25.13
CA PHE A 209 -23.18 15.02 -26.55
C PHE A 209 -24.26 15.88 -27.17
N ASP A 210 -23.88 17.05 -27.66
CA ASP A 210 -24.74 17.94 -28.41
C ASP A 210 -25.03 17.27 -29.76
N ALA A 211 -25.81 16.19 -29.70
CA ALA A 211 -26.25 15.44 -30.85
C ALA A 211 -27.04 16.35 -31.79
N LYS A 212 -27.66 17.41 -31.23
CA LYS A 212 -28.53 18.32 -31.96
C LYS A 212 -27.75 19.44 -32.65
N ALA A 213 -26.75 20.07 -32.02
CA ALA A 213 -25.95 21.09 -32.72
C ALA A 213 -25.05 20.50 -33.83
N ARG A 214 -24.70 19.21 -33.77
CA ARG A 214 -23.96 18.56 -34.88
C ARG A 214 -24.80 18.29 -36.13
N TRP A 215 -26.13 18.19 -36.01
CA TRP A 215 -27.03 17.99 -37.15
C TRP A 215 -27.52 19.33 -37.71
N GLU A 216 -27.65 20.37 -36.87
CA GLU A 216 -27.97 21.73 -37.30
C GLU A 216 -26.81 22.40 -38.07
N LEU A 217 -25.55 22.07 -37.77
CA LEU A 217 -24.37 22.53 -38.53
C LEU A 217 -24.05 21.70 -39.79
N LYS A 218 -24.76 20.60 -40.03
CA LYS A 218 -24.57 19.73 -41.21
C LYS A 218 -25.79 19.75 -42.15
N GLY A 219 -26.54 20.86 -42.13
CA GLY A 219 -27.70 21.12 -42.97
C GLY A 219 -27.61 22.39 -43.82
N HIS A 220 -26.40 22.90 -44.09
CA HIS A 220 -26.18 23.94 -45.09
C HIS A 220 -25.28 23.40 -46.22
N MET A 221 -25.90 22.63 -47.12
CA MET A 221 -25.47 22.39 -48.50
C MET A 221 -26.70 22.50 -49.39
#